data_AF-A0A920VWS1-F1
#
_entry.id   AF-A0A920VWS1-F1
#
_cell.length_a   1.000
_cell.length_b   1.000
_cell.length_c   1.000
_cell.angle_alpha   90.00
_cell.angle_beta   90.00
_cell.angle_gamma   90.00
#
_symmetry.space_group_name_H-M   'P 1'
#
loop_
_entity.id
_entity.type
_entity.pdbx_description
1 polymer ?
#
loop_
_entity_poly.entity_id
_entity_poly.type
_entity_poly.pdbx_seq_one_letter_code
_entity_poly.pdbx_strand_id
1 'polypeptide(L)'
;MTNLWEFDLVGIFEVNESDPVYGGDEQVFINHDYFEETRAWGKGTVGNYIVKVKNKSDNEKIAKEIDKMFANSFNETKTSTESAFSKMFAEQVGDIGFIMNSILSAVFFTMLLVTGNTMSQAVRERTSEFAVFKTIGYSDRTILSLVLCESIVICLVSMALGIILSFLVFLGISGDLSEFAGDIAFEYSVILWALVAALLMAMISGLPPAVGAMRLKVVDALRKD
;
A
#
# COMPACT_ATOMS: atom_id res chain seq x y z
N MET A 1 35.10 15.20 5.55
CA MET A 1 34.75 16.28 6.47
C MET A 1 33.25 16.43 6.41
N THR A 2 32.54 15.93 7.42
CA THR A 2 31.10 16.18 7.59
C THR A 2 30.94 17.65 7.95
N ASN A 3 30.38 18.45 7.04
CA ASN A 3 30.00 19.83 7.38
C ASN A 3 28.82 19.73 8.36
N LEU A 4 29.10 19.70 9.66
CA LEU A 4 28.08 19.88 10.67
C LEU A 4 27.60 21.33 10.58
N TRP A 5 26.31 21.50 10.33
CA TRP A 5 25.64 22.78 10.44
C TRP A 5 25.14 22.93 11.87
N GLU A 6 25.61 23.96 12.57
CA GLU A 6 25.15 24.31 13.91
C GLU A 6 24.03 25.36 13.80
N PHE A 7 22.93 25.12 14.49
CA PHE A 7 21.76 26.00 14.49
C PHE A 7 21.36 26.35 15.91
N ASP A 8 21.05 27.63 16.14
CA ASP A 8 20.38 28.06 17.36
C ASP A 8 18.86 27.85 17.19
N LEU A 9 18.28 27.01 18.04
CA LEU A 9 16.83 26.78 18.05
C LEU A 9 16.12 28.00 18.66
N VAL A 10 15.46 28.80 17.82
CA VAL A 10 14.74 30.01 18.24
C VAL A 10 13.28 29.74 18.62
N GLY A 11 12.68 28.68 18.09
CA GLY A 11 11.30 28.32 18.40
C GLY A 11 10.85 27.01 17.76
N ILE A 12 9.75 26.48 18.27
CA ILE A 12 9.06 25.29 17.76
C ILE A 12 7.64 25.73 17.42
N PHE A 13 7.12 25.28 16.28
CA PHE A 13 5.77 25.54 15.83
C PHE A 13 5.03 24.21 15.66
N GLU A 14 3.75 24.20 15.98
CA GLU A 14 2.89 23.05 15.70
C GLU A 14 2.31 23.20 14.31
N VAL A 15 2.49 22.17 13.49
CA VAL A 15 1.86 22.11 12.17
C VAL A 15 0.59 21.27 12.27
N ASN A 16 -0.41 21.64 11.49
CA ASN A 16 -1.56 20.77 11.30
C ASN A 16 -1.14 19.62 10.37
N GLU A 17 -1.04 18.41 10.91
CA GLU A 17 -0.73 17.17 10.16
C GLU A 17 -1.67 16.94 8.96
N SER A 18 -2.86 17.53 8.98
CA SER A 18 -3.82 17.42 7.87
C SER A 18 -3.47 18.31 6.65
N ASP A 19 -2.43 19.14 6.74
CA ASP A 19 -1.99 19.99 5.62
C ASP A 19 -1.13 19.16 4.65
N PRO A 20 -1.63 18.87 3.43
CA PRO A 20 -0.92 18.02 2.48
C PRO A 20 0.34 18.67 1.90
N VAL A 21 0.57 19.97 2.13
CA VAL A 21 1.72 20.72 1.62
C VAL A 21 2.76 20.95 2.72
N TYR A 22 2.32 21.15 3.96
CA TYR A 22 3.21 21.51 5.08
C TYR A 22 3.22 20.54 6.25
N GLY A 23 2.36 19.53 6.28
CA GLY A 23 2.09 18.65 7.44
C GLY A 23 3.15 17.60 7.78
N GLY A 24 4.43 17.89 7.61
CA GLY A 24 5.53 17.00 8.01
C GLY A 24 6.29 17.49 9.23
N ASP A 25 6.64 16.58 10.14
CA ASP A 25 7.41 16.87 11.36
C ASP A 25 8.88 17.22 11.10
N GLU A 26 9.34 17.08 9.85
CA GLU A 26 10.75 17.31 9.44
C GLU A 26 10.99 18.70 8.85
N GLN A 27 10.10 19.67 9.10
CA GLN A 27 10.23 21.02 8.55
C GLN A 27 11.03 21.94 9.45
N VAL A 28 12.09 22.54 8.87
CA VAL A 28 12.90 23.57 9.53
C VAL A 28 12.80 24.86 8.72
N PHE A 29 12.44 25.95 9.39
CA PHE A 29 12.52 27.29 8.81
C PHE A 29 13.83 27.94 9.21
N ILE A 30 14.62 28.31 8.21
CA ILE A 30 15.90 28.99 8.37
C ILE A 30 15.80 30.33 7.66
N ASN A 31 16.44 31.35 8.22
CA ASN A 31 16.55 32.63 7.54
C ASN A 31 17.33 32.47 6.22
N HIS A 32 16.77 33.02 5.14
CA HIS A 32 17.29 32.85 3.79
C HIS A 32 18.72 33.39 3.61
N ASP A 33 19.02 34.56 4.19
CA ASP A 33 20.32 35.23 4.01
C ASP A 33 21.45 34.37 4.60
N TYR A 34 21.25 33.84 5.81
CA TYR A 34 22.20 32.93 6.46
C TYR A 34 22.35 31.60 5.70
N PHE A 35 21.26 31.08 5.15
CA PHE A 35 21.30 29.86 4.34
C PHE A 35 22.10 30.07 3.04
N GLU A 36 21.92 31.19 2.35
CA GLU A 36 22.63 31.50 1.10
C GLU A 36 24.14 31.75 1.29
N GLU A 37 24.55 32.34 2.41
CA GLU A 37 25.98 32.52 2.73
C GLU A 37 26.71 31.18 2.84
N THR A 38 26.08 30.20 3.48
CA THR A 38 26.65 28.89 3.82
C THR A 38 26.44 27.82 2.75
N ARG A 39 25.53 28.05 1.80
CA ARG A 39 25.22 27.09 0.72
C ARG A 39 26.41 26.85 -0.21
N ALA A 40 26.80 25.60 -0.42
CA ALA A 40 27.94 25.27 -1.28
C ALA A 40 27.63 25.35 -2.80
N TRP A 41 26.37 25.23 -3.20
CA TRP A 41 25.93 25.14 -4.60
C TRP A 41 24.58 25.86 -4.80
N GLY A 42 24.30 26.35 -6.01
CA GLY A 42 23.02 26.98 -6.32
C GLY A 42 22.81 28.35 -5.67
N LYS A 43 23.89 29.05 -5.29
CA LYS A 43 23.81 30.41 -4.72
C LYS A 43 23.04 31.36 -5.64
N GLY A 44 22.18 32.19 -5.05
CA GLY A 44 21.32 33.14 -5.77
C GLY A 44 20.16 32.49 -6.51
N THR A 45 19.83 31.22 -6.24
CA THR A 45 18.66 30.54 -6.79
C THR A 45 17.65 30.21 -5.70
N VAL A 46 16.38 30.49 -5.98
CA VAL A 46 15.25 30.18 -5.11
C VAL A 46 14.42 29.09 -5.78
N GLY A 47 14.06 28.05 -5.03
CA GLY A 47 13.26 26.95 -5.55
C GLY A 47 11.81 27.34 -5.82
N ASN A 48 11.12 27.88 -4.82
CA ASN A 48 9.71 28.26 -4.92
C ASN A 48 9.45 29.58 -4.17
N TYR A 49 8.53 30.38 -4.68
CA TYR A 49 8.03 31.57 -4.00
C TYR A 49 6.57 31.35 -3.58
N ILE A 50 6.26 31.64 -2.32
CA ILE A 50 4.89 31.59 -1.80
C ILE A 50 4.34 33.02 -1.79
N VAL A 51 3.27 33.26 -2.55
CA VAL A 51 2.66 34.59 -2.68
C VAL A 51 1.25 34.57 -2.10
N LYS A 52 1.03 35.35 -1.04
CA LYS A 52 -0.29 35.48 -0.42
C LYS A 52 -1.09 36.59 -1.09
N VAL A 53 -2.18 36.21 -1.76
CA VAL A 53 -3.12 37.14 -2.41
C VAL A 53 -4.20 37.58 -1.43
N LYS A 54 -4.63 38.84 -1.50
CA LYS A 54 -5.70 39.40 -0.64
C LYS A 54 -7.07 38.78 -0.92
N ASN A 55 -7.42 38.59 -2.19
CA ASN A 55 -8.70 38.01 -2.61
C ASN A 55 -8.48 36.73 -3.41
N LYS A 56 -9.16 35.64 -3.03
CA LYS A 56 -9.05 34.34 -3.73
C LYS A 56 -9.42 34.41 -5.22
N SER A 57 -10.37 35.27 -5.58
CA SER A 57 -10.83 35.46 -6.98
C SER A 57 -9.75 35.99 -7.91
N ASP A 58 -8.71 36.64 -7.38
CA ASP A 58 -7.63 37.22 -8.17
C ASP A 58 -6.47 36.22 -8.39
N ASN A 59 -6.51 35.04 -7.77
CA ASN A 59 -5.40 34.08 -7.78
C ASN A 59 -4.95 33.67 -9.19
N GLU A 60 -5.89 33.30 -10.07
CA GLU A 60 -5.55 32.91 -11.44
C GLU A 60 -5.04 34.07 -12.28
N LYS A 61 -5.58 35.27 -12.05
CA LYS A 61 -5.15 36.48 -12.77
C LYS A 61 -3.72 36.84 -12.37
N ILE A 62 -3.45 36.88 -11.07
CA ILE A 62 -2.13 37.21 -10.52
C ILE A 62 -1.11 36.15 -10.91
N ALA A 63 -1.46 34.86 -10.88
CA ALA A 63 -0.57 33.79 -11.35
C ALA A 63 -0.13 34.00 -12.80
N LYS A 64 -1.07 34.31 -13.71
CA LYS A 64 -0.76 34.61 -15.11
C LYS A 64 0.04 35.90 -15.28
N GLU A 65 -0.18 36.91 -14.45
CA GLU A 65 0.61 38.14 -14.47
C GLU A 65 2.05 37.88 -14.04
N ILE A 66 2.26 37.07 -13.00
CA ILE A 66 3.59 36.62 -12.56
C ILE A 66 4.29 35.88 -13.69
N ASP A 67 3.65 34.86 -14.28
CA ASP A 67 4.26 34.08 -15.36
C ASP A 67 4.61 34.95 -16.57
N LYS A 68 3.76 35.94 -16.91
CA LYS A 68 4.07 36.91 -17.97
C LYS A 68 5.29 37.79 -17.66
N MET A 69 5.49 38.19 -16.41
CA MET A 69 6.67 38.99 -16.04
C MET A 69 7.97 38.20 -16.21
N PHE A 70 7.93 36.88 -15.97
CA PHE A 70 9.11 36.01 -16.03
C PHE A 70 9.24 35.21 -17.34
N ALA A 71 8.27 35.27 -18.26
CA ALA A 71 8.25 34.52 -19.52
C ALA A 71 9.47 34.76 -20.43
N ASN A 72 10.12 35.93 -20.35
CA ASN A 72 11.34 36.24 -21.11
C ASN A 72 12.61 36.25 -20.26
N SER A 73 12.53 35.77 -19.01
CA SER A 73 13.68 35.67 -18.13
C SER A 73 14.41 34.34 -18.32
N PHE A 74 15.65 34.27 -17.87
CA PHE A 74 16.43 33.01 -17.86
C PHE A 74 15.79 31.93 -16.97
N ASN A 75 14.90 32.33 -16.04
CA ASN A 75 14.22 31.45 -15.09
C ASN A 75 12.70 31.62 -15.23
N GLU A 76 12.12 31.03 -16.27
CA GLU A 76 10.66 31.05 -16.49
C GLU A 76 9.94 30.43 -15.29
N THR A 77 8.89 31.10 -14.82
CA THR A 77 8.08 30.63 -13.69
C THR A 77 6.85 29.90 -14.18
N LYS A 78 6.39 28.93 -13.39
CA LYS A 78 5.08 28.32 -13.55
C LYS A 78 4.29 28.49 -12.26
N THR A 79 3.44 29.50 -12.23
CA THR A 79 2.70 29.87 -11.02
C THR A 79 1.38 29.12 -10.97
N SER A 80 1.18 28.37 -9.89
CA SER A 80 -0.04 27.61 -9.65
C SER A 80 -0.74 28.14 -8.40
N THR A 81 -2.06 28.03 -8.35
CA THR A 81 -2.75 28.24 -7.07
C THR A 81 -2.41 27.09 -6.13
N GLU A 82 -2.36 27.35 -4.83
CA GLU A 82 -2.11 26.34 -3.81
C GLU A 82 -3.10 25.16 -3.93
N SER A 83 -4.39 25.44 -4.16
CA SER A 83 -5.40 24.40 -4.37
C SER A 83 -5.13 23.54 -5.62
N ALA A 84 -4.65 24.14 -6.72
CA ALA A 84 -4.28 23.39 -7.91
C ALA A 84 -3.01 22.56 -7.67
N PHE A 85 -2.04 23.10 -6.92
CA PHE A 85 -0.84 22.38 -6.52
C PHE A 85 -1.14 21.17 -5.63
N SER A 86 -1.94 21.35 -4.57
CA SER A 86 -2.40 20.25 -3.72
C SER A 86 -3.20 19.21 -4.52
N LYS A 87 -3.99 19.63 -5.51
CA LYS A 87 -4.72 18.71 -6.38
C LYS A 87 -3.78 17.88 -7.26
N MET A 88 -2.74 18.48 -7.85
CA MET A 88 -1.74 17.75 -8.63
C MET A 88 -1.01 16.70 -7.78
N PHE A 89 -0.69 17.04 -6.53
CA PHE A 89 -0.09 16.09 -5.59
C PHE A 89 -1.06 14.95 -5.24
N ALA A 90 -2.32 15.27 -4.95
CA ALA A 90 -3.36 14.29 -4.68
C ALA A 90 -3.62 13.35 -5.88
N GLU A 91 -3.61 13.88 -7.11
CA GLU A 91 -3.73 13.08 -8.34
C GLU A 91 -2.53 12.15 -8.52
N GLN A 92 -1.29 12.62 -8.27
CA GLN A 92 -0.10 11.79 -8.35
C GLN A 92 -0.11 10.64 -7.33
N VAL A 93 -0.46 10.92 -6.08
CA VAL A 93 -0.60 9.89 -5.03
C VAL A 93 -1.73 8.92 -5.38
N GLY A 94 -2.85 9.44 -5.91
CA GLY A 94 -3.99 8.65 -6.37
C GLY A 94 -3.62 7.68 -7.50
N ASP A 95 -2.85 8.13 -8.49
CA ASP A 95 -2.38 7.31 -9.62
C ASP A 95 -1.44 6.19 -9.16
N ILE A 96 -0.51 6.47 -8.25
CA ILE A 96 0.38 5.45 -7.67
C ILE A 96 -0.45 4.41 -6.89
N GLY A 97 -1.37 4.86 -6.04
CA GLY A 97 -2.26 3.97 -5.29
C GLY A 97 -3.12 3.11 -6.20
N PHE A 98 -3.63 3.67 -7.30
CA PHE A 98 -4.41 2.93 -8.28
C PHE A 98 -3.58 1.85 -8.99
N ILE A 99 -2.35 2.16 -9.41
CA ILE A 99 -1.45 1.19 -10.05
C ILE A 99 -1.10 0.05 -9.08
N MET A 100 -0.72 0.39 -7.84
CA MET A 100 -0.41 -0.62 -6.82
C MET A 100 -1.61 -1.52 -6.53
N ASN A 101 -2.79 -0.95 -6.31
CA ASN A 101 -4.00 -1.73 -6.06
C ASN A 101 -4.38 -2.60 -7.26
N SER A 102 -4.15 -2.12 -8.48
CA SER A 102 -4.39 -2.92 -9.69
C SER A 102 -3.47 -4.13 -9.76
N ILE A 103 -2.17 -3.95 -9.48
CA ILE A 103 -1.19 -5.05 -9.45
C ILE A 103 -1.54 -6.05 -8.33
N LEU A 104 -1.81 -5.56 -7.11
CA LEU A 104 -2.19 -6.40 -5.98
C LEU A 104 -3.47 -7.19 -6.26
N SER A 105 -4.48 -6.56 -6.85
CA SER A 105 -5.71 -7.23 -7.26
C SER A 105 -5.45 -8.32 -8.30
N ALA A 106 -4.59 -8.07 -9.29
CA ALA A 106 -4.24 -9.06 -10.29
C ALA A 106 -3.51 -10.26 -9.68
N VAL A 107 -2.53 -10.01 -8.79
CA VAL A 107 -1.81 -11.07 -8.06
C VAL A 107 -2.75 -11.85 -7.14
N PHE A 108 -3.63 -11.16 -6.42
CA PHE A 108 -4.62 -11.81 -5.56
C PHE A 108 -5.55 -12.73 -6.37
N PHE A 109 -6.01 -12.25 -7.54
CA PHE A 109 -6.85 -13.04 -8.43
C PHE A 109 -6.14 -14.28 -8.98
N THR A 110 -4.88 -14.16 -9.43
CA THR A 110 -4.14 -15.31 -9.93
C THR A 110 -3.85 -16.31 -8.82
N MET A 111 -3.49 -15.85 -7.62
CA MET A 111 -3.28 -16.71 -6.46
C MET A 111 -4.56 -17.47 -6.07
N LEU A 112 -5.73 -16.84 -6.18
CA LEU A 112 -7.02 -17.50 -5.93
C LEU A 112 -7.25 -18.68 -6.89
N LEU A 113 -6.96 -18.49 -8.18
CA LEU A 113 -7.07 -19.55 -9.18
C LEU A 113 -6.08 -20.69 -8.93
N VAL A 114 -4.82 -20.36 -8.62
CA VAL A 114 -3.77 -21.34 -8.33
C VAL A 114 -4.14 -22.15 -7.09
N THR A 115 -4.47 -21.50 -5.97
CA THR A 115 -4.84 -22.18 -4.72
C THR A 115 -6.10 -23.01 -4.88
N GLY A 116 -7.12 -22.49 -5.59
CA GLY A 116 -8.35 -23.23 -5.85
C GLY A 116 -8.12 -24.50 -6.69
N ASN A 117 -7.24 -24.44 -7.68
CA ASN A 117 -6.87 -25.60 -8.48
C ASN A 117 -6.09 -26.63 -7.65
N THR A 118 -5.10 -26.18 -6.88
CA THR A 118 -4.31 -27.06 -6.00
C THR A 118 -5.20 -27.73 -4.95
N MET A 119 -6.11 -27.01 -4.31
CA MET A 119 -7.06 -27.58 -3.35
C MET A 119 -8.01 -28.58 -4.03
N SER A 120 -8.45 -28.27 -5.25
CA SER A 120 -9.25 -29.19 -6.06
C SER A 120 -8.52 -30.48 -6.41
N GLN A 121 -7.21 -30.41 -6.63
CA GLN A 121 -6.37 -31.59 -6.84
C GLN A 121 -6.22 -32.40 -5.54
N ALA A 122 -5.89 -31.76 -4.42
CA ALA A 122 -5.73 -32.42 -3.13
C ALA A 122 -7.01 -33.18 -2.70
N VAL A 123 -8.19 -32.59 -2.92
CA VAL A 123 -9.49 -33.23 -2.65
C VAL A 123 -9.74 -34.44 -3.56
N ARG A 124 -9.30 -34.39 -4.82
CA ARG A 124 -9.45 -35.51 -5.76
C ARG A 124 -8.59 -36.70 -5.36
N GLU A 125 -7.37 -36.46 -4.93
CA GLU A 125 -6.46 -37.50 -4.46
C GLU A 125 -7.02 -38.22 -3.20
N ARG A 126 -7.72 -37.47 -2.34
CA ARG A 126 -8.30 -37.99 -1.08
C ARG A 126 -9.78 -38.39 -1.19
N THR A 127 -10.30 -38.56 -2.40
CA THR A 127 -11.71 -38.90 -2.65
C THR A 127 -12.11 -40.27 -2.06
N SER A 128 -11.21 -41.25 -2.09
CA SER A 128 -11.43 -42.57 -1.48
C SER A 128 -11.54 -42.48 0.06
N GLU A 129 -10.73 -41.64 0.70
CA GLU A 129 -10.82 -41.36 2.15
C GLU A 129 -12.18 -40.76 2.52
N PHE A 130 -12.65 -39.77 1.76
CA PHE A 130 -13.98 -39.16 2.00
C PHE A 130 -15.12 -40.16 1.79
N ALA A 131 -14.98 -41.10 0.85
CA ALA A 131 -15.95 -42.17 0.67
C ALA A 131 -16.02 -43.10 1.90
N VAL A 132 -14.88 -43.43 2.51
CA VAL A 132 -14.82 -44.21 3.75
C VAL A 132 -15.47 -43.45 4.92
N PHE A 133 -15.24 -42.15 5.05
CA PHE A 133 -15.93 -41.37 6.09
C PHE A 133 -17.45 -41.38 5.91
N LYS A 134 -17.94 -41.27 4.67
CA LYS A 134 -19.39 -41.36 4.39
C LYS A 134 -19.97 -42.74 4.70
N THR A 135 -19.24 -43.83 4.45
CA THR A 135 -19.74 -45.18 4.76
C THR A 135 -19.85 -45.44 6.26
N ILE A 136 -18.97 -44.82 7.06
CA ILE A 136 -19.00 -44.88 8.53
C ILE A 136 -20.09 -43.94 9.12
N GLY A 137 -20.72 -43.11 8.29
CA GLY A 137 -21.88 -42.29 8.68
C GLY A 137 -21.58 -40.81 8.92
N TYR A 138 -20.42 -40.30 8.51
CA TYR A 138 -20.15 -38.86 8.57
C TYR A 138 -21.08 -38.09 7.64
N SER A 139 -21.56 -36.93 8.13
CA SER A 139 -22.43 -36.06 7.34
C SER A 139 -21.66 -35.29 6.27
N ASP A 140 -22.36 -34.99 5.17
CA ASP A 140 -21.90 -34.13 4.08
C ASP A 140 -21.36 -32.77 4.58
N ARG A 141 -21.98 -32.20 5.63
CA ARG A 141 -21.54 -30.94 6.25
C ARG A 141 -20.23 -31.09 7.00
N THR A 142 -19.97 -32.24 7.61
CA THR A 142 -18.71 -32.51 8.32
C THR A 142 -17.54 -32.57 7.36
N ILE A 143 -17.73 -33.21 6.20
CA ILE A 143 -16.71 -33.26 5.13
C ILE A 143 -16.44 -31.86 4.59
N LEU A 144 -17.49 -31.06 4.34
CA LEU A 144 -17.33 -29.67 3.94
C LEU A 144 -16.52 -28.86 4.97
N SER A 145 -16.88 -28.94 6.25
CA SER A 145 -16.18 -28.20 7.31
C SER A 145 -14.73 -28.63 7.44
N LEU A 146 -14.42 -29.91 7.21
CA LEU A 146 -13.06 -30.43 7.26
C LEU A 146 -12.20 -29.80 6.16
N VAL A 147 -12.68 -29.82 4.91
CA VAL A 147 -11.97 -29.25 3.75
C VAL A 147 -11.81 -27.73 3.89
N LEU A 148 -12.85 -27.02 4.35
CA LEU A 148 -12.76 -25.58 4.60
C LEU A 148 -11.77 -25.25 5.73
N CYS A 149 -11.76 -26.03 6.81
CA CYS A 149 -10.80 -25.85 7.90
C CYS A 149 -9.36 -26.06 7.41
N GLU A 150 -9.12 -27.08 6.58
CA GLU A 150 -7.82 -27.32 5.96
C GLU A 150 -7.37 -26.13 5.11
N SER A 151 -8.25 -25.59 4.26
CA SER A 151 -7.97 -24.37 3.47
C SER A 151 -7.65 -23.16 4.35
N ILE A 152 -8.43 -22.93 5.41
CA ILE A 152 -8.23 -21.82 6.34
C ILE A 152 -6.88 -21.94 7.05
N VAL A 153 -6.53 -23.12 7.55
CA VAL A 153 -5.24 -23.35 8.22
C VAL A 153 -4.08 -23.07 7.28
N ILE A 154 -4.14 -23.56 6.04
CA ILE A 154 -3.10 -23.31 5.04
C ILE A 154 -2.95 -21.79 4.79
N CYS A 155 -4.05 -21.07 4.55
CA CYS A 155 -4.01 -19.63 4.34
C CYS A 155 -3.49 -18.85 5.55
N LEU A 156 -3.86 -19.24 6.78
CA LEU A 156 -3.36 -18.59 8.00
C LEU A 156 -1.86 -18.81 8.18
N VAL A 157 -1.35 -20.00 7.89
CA VAL A 157 0.10 -20.28 7.93
C VAL A 157 0.82 -19.46 6.86
N SER A 158 0.30 -19.40 5.63
CA SER A 158 0.88 -18.57 4.57
C SER A 158 0.87 -17.08 4.94
N MET A 159 -0.21 -16.57 5.55
CA MET A 159 -0.31 -15.20 6.03
C MET A 159 0.74 -14.91 7.11
N ALA A 160 0.86 -15.77 8.13
CA ALA A 160 1.83 -15.60 9.19
C ALA A 160 3.27 -15.56 8.64
N LEU A 161 3.61 -16.48 7.74
CA LEU A 161 4.91 -16.50 7.06
C LEU A 161 5.12 -15.26 6.19
N GLY A 162 4.09 -14.81 5.48
CA GLY A 162 4.14 -13.59 4.66
C GLY A 162 4.38 -12.33 5.47
N ILE A 163 3.74 -12.19 6.64
CA ILE A 163 3.96 -11.06 7.56
C ILE A 163 5.39 -11.08 8.11
N ILE A 164 5.88 -12.24 8.54
CA ILE A 164 7.25 -12.39 9.04
C ILE A 164 8.26 -12.00 7.96
N LEU A 165 8.07 -12.50 6.74
CA LEU A 165 8.97 -12.18 5.63
C LEU A 165 8.91 -10.69 5.25
N SER A 166 7.71 -10.10 5.25
CA SER A 166 7.53 -8.67 5.00
C SER A 166 8.23 -7.82 6.05
N PHE A 167 8.16 -8.22 7.32
CA PHE A 167 8.85 -7.56 8.42
C PHE A 167 10.38 -7.67 8.30
N LEU A 168 10.91 -8.84 7.90
CA LEU A 168 12.35 -9.01 7.66
C LEU A 168 12.85 -8.14 6.50
N VAL A 169 12.08 -8.05 5.42
CA VAL A 169 12.40 -7.18 4.28
C VAL A 169 12.35 -5.71 4.71
N PHE A 170 11.34 -5.33 5.51
CA PHE A 170 11.21 -3.99 6.07
C PHE A 170 12.45 -3.60 6.90
N LEU A 171 12.92 -4.47 7.78
CA LEU A 171 14.14 -4.25 8.57
C LEU A 171 15.41 -4.12 7.71
N GLY A 172 15.48 -4.79 6.56
CA GLY A 172 16.62 -4.70 5.65
C GLY A 172 16.62 -3.43 4.79
N ILE A 173 15.44 -2.82 4.60
CA ILE A 173 15.23 -1.66 3.72
C ILE A 173 15.24 -0.34 4.49
N SER A 174 14.83 -0.35 5.77
CA SER A 174 14.64 0.84 6.60
C SER A 174 15.90 1.71 6.79
N GLY A 175 17.09 1.15 6.54
CA GLY A 175 18.35 1.90 6.59
C GLY A 175 18.64 2.77 5.35
N ASP A 176 18.21 2.35 4.16
CA ASP A 176 18.60 2.99 2.87
C ASP A 176 17.44 3.73 2.18
N LEU A 177 16.17 3.37 2.46
CA LEU A 177 14.99 3.95 1.80
C LEU A 177 14.20 4.96 2.63
N SER A 178 14.53 5.13 3.92
CA SER A 178 13.85 6.11 4.79
C SER A 178 14.01 7.55 4.28
N GLU A 179 15.13 7.89 3.63
CA GLU A 179 15.34 9.19 2.99
C GLU A 179 14.45 9.44 1.75
N PHE A 180 13.97 8.39 1.07
CA PHE A 180 13.24 8.52 -0.19
C PHE A 180 11.72 8.31 -0.06
N ALA A 181 11.29 7.50 0.91
CA ALA A 181 9.90 7.05 1.03
C ALA A 181 9.15 7.63 2.24
N GLY A 182 9.79 8.47 3.06
CA GLY A 182 9.23 8.94 4.32
C GLY A 182 9.19 7.84 5.38
N ASP A 183 8.54 8.13 6.51
CA ASP A 183 8.40 7.17 7.62
C ASP A 183 7.43 6.04 7.23
N ILE A 184 7.97 4.98 6.60
CA ILE A 184 7.21 3.77 6.31
C ILE A 184 6.92 3.07 7.66
N ALA A 185 5.72 3.29 8.20
CA ALA A 185 5.31 2.67 9.45
C ALA A 185 4.63 1.30 9.23
N PHE A 186 4.91 0.35 10.12
CA PHE A 186 4.22 -0.95 10.13
C PHE A 186 2.91 -0.83 10.92
N GLU A 187 1.84 -0.44 10.25
CA GLU A 187 0.55 -0.16 10.89
C GLU A 187 -0.23 -1.45 11.23
N TYR A 188 -0.74 -1.56 12.46
CA TYR A 188 -1.53 -2.72 12.91
C TYR A 188 -2.84 -2.92 12.12
N SER A 189 -3.40 -1.85 11.55
CA SER A 189 -4.61 -1.92 10.73
C SER A 189 -4.42 -2.77 9.47
N VAL A 190 -3.21 -2.74 8.88
CA VAL A 190 -2.85 -3.52 7.69
C VAL A 190 -2.86 -5.01 7.99
N ILE A 191 -2.42 -5.42 9.19
CA ILE A 191 -2.44 -6.83 9.63
C ILE A 191 -3.89 -7.34 9.74
N LEU A 192 -4.81 -6.51 10.24
CA LEU A 192 -6.23 -6.86 10.31
C LEU A 192 -6.84 -7.03 8.90
N TRP A 193 -6.52 -6.13 7.98
CA TRP A 193 -6.95 -6.28 6.58
C TRP A 193 -6.36 -7.52 5.91
N ALA A 194 -5.10 -7.85 6.19
CA ALA A 194 -4.47 -9.08 5.71
C ALA A 194 -5.17 -10.33 6.26
N LEU A 195 -5.59 -10.32 7.53
CA LEU A 195 -6.37 -11.42 8.13
C LEU A 195 -7.70 -11.61 7.42
N VAL A 196 -8.44 -10.52 7.22
CA VAL A 196 -9.72 -10.54 6.51
C VAL A 196 -9.53 -11.05 5.08
N ALA A 197 -8.52 -10.56 4.36
CA ALA A 197 -8.21 -11.00 3.01
C ALA A 197 -7.83 -12.49 2.96
N ALA A 198 -7.03 -12.99 3.90
CA ALA A 198 -6.65 -14.40 3.98
C ALA A 198 -7.85 -15.32 4.24
N LEU A 199 -8.75 -14.92 5.14
CA LEU A 199 -9.98 -15.66 5.42
C LEU A 199 -10.94 -15.67 4.22
N LEU A 200 -11.12 -14.52 3.56
CA LEU A 200 -11.91 -14.43 2.33
C LEU A 200 -11.31 -15.31 1.23
N MET A 201 -9.99 -15.30 1.08
CA MET A 201 -9.30 -16.11 0.09
C MET A 201 -9.50 -17.60 0.35
N ALA A 202 -9.30 -18.07 1.58
CA ALA A 202 -9.51 -19.46 1.98
C ALA A 202 -10.95 -19.92 1.70
N MET A 203 -11.93 -19.06 1.99
CA MET A 203 -13.34 -19.34 1.74
C MET A 203 -13.63 -19.41 0.23
N ILE A 204 -13.17 -18.43 -0.56
CA ILE A 204 -13.49 -18.39 -1.99
C ILE A 204 -12.79 -19.52 -2.75
N SER A 205 -11.52 -19.81 -2.45
CA SER A 205 -10.78 -20.87 -3.13
C SER A 205 -11.16 -22.27 -2.64
N GLY A 206 -11.49 -22.42 -1.35
CA GLY A 206 -11.79 -23.72 -0.73
C GLY A 206 -13.25 -24.17 -0.90
N LEU A 207 -14.20 -23.25 -1.10
CA LEU A 207 -15.62 -23.60 -1.19
C LEU A 207 -15.96 -24.46 -2.42
N PRO A 208 -15.50 -24.15 -3.65
CA PRO A 208 -15.79 -24.99 -4.82
C PRO A 208 -15.35 -26.46 -4.66
N PRO A 209 -14.09 -26.77 -4.25
CA PRO A 209 -13.68 -28.16 -4.04
C PRO A 209 -14.36 -28.80 -2.83
N ALA A 210 -14.64 -28.05 -1.76
CA ALA A 210 -15.35 -28.58 -0.60
C ALA A 210 -16.79 -29.02 -0.95
N VAL A 211 -17.50 -28.25 -1.78
CA VAL A 211 -18.83 -28.63 -2.29
C VAL A 211 -18.72 -29.82 -3.24
N GLY A 212 -17.67 -29.89 -4.05
CA GLY A 212 -17.36 -31.07 -4.86
C GLY A 212 -17.20 -32.33 -4.01
N ALA A 213 -16.43 -32.25 -2.92
CA ALA A 213 -16.21 -33.33 -1.97
C ALA A 213 -17.52 -33.79 -1.30
N MET A 214 -18.33 -32.81 -0.89
CA MET A 214 -19.65 -33.07 -0.29
C MET A 214 -20.57 -33.84 -1.25
N ARG A 215 -20.55 -33.54 -2.55
CA ARG A 215 -21.48 -34.15 -3.52
C ARG A 215 -21.00 -35.47 -4.11
N LEU A 216 -19.84 -35.98 -3.69
CA LEU A 216 -19.32 -37.27 -4.13
C LEU A 216 -20.26 -38.41 -3.73
N LYS A 217 -20.58 -39.26 -4.72
CA LYS A 217 -21.29 -40.52 -4.52
C LYS A 217 -20.29 -41.61 -4.17
N VAL A 218 -20.53 -42.31 -3.07
CA VAL A 218 -19.67 -43.38 -2.55
C VAL A 218 -19.42 -44.47 -3.60
N VAL A 219 -20.45 -44.83 -4.38
CA VAL A 219 -20.36 -45.87 -5.42
C VAL A 219 -19.40 -45.47 -6.55
N ASP A 220 -19.39 -44.18 -6.93
CA ASP A 220 -18.51 -43.68 -7.99
C ASP A 220 -17.06 -43.52 -7.49
N ALA A 221 -16.88 -43.24 -6.20
CA ALA A 221 -15.56 -43.11 -5.59
C ALA A 221 -14.86 -44.48 -5.42
N LEU A 222 -15.59 -45.53 -5.03
CA LEU A 222 -15.03 -46.88 -4.82
C LEU A 222 -14.85 -47.69 -6.11
N ARG A 223 -15.54 -47.31 -7.19
CA ARG A 223 -15.41 -47.97 -8.51
C ARG A 223 -14.19 -47.46 -9.30
N LYS A 224 -13.55 -46.39 -8.84
CA LYS A 224 -12.46 -45.72 -9.55
C LYS A 224 -11.08 -46.36 -9.33
N ASP A 225 -11.02 -47.40 -8.50
CA ASP A 225 -9.85 -48.27 -8.29
C ASP A 225 -10.03 -49.62 -9.02
#